data_AF-A0A419WGK8-F1
#
_entry.id   AF-A0A419WGK8-F1
#
_cell.length_a   1.000
_cell.length_b   1.000
_cell.length_c   1.000
_cell.angle_alpha   90.00
_cell.angle_beta   90.00
_cell.angle_gamma   90.00
#
_symmetry.space_group_name_H-M   'P 1'
#
loop_
_entity.id
_entity.type
_entity.pdbx_description
1 polymer ?
#
loop_
_entity_poly.entity_id
_entity_poly.type
_entity_poly.pdbx_seq_one_letter_code
_entity_poly.pdbx_strand_id
1 'polypeptide(L)'
;MYYDIVNNMDDDKATEYDWEIVIGKPRYRWYKYALNSVYMISSVDEKFDIEDVSFDDLDPWYECVDWVAKNDPEALAHIMSKLVDPVNTIVKKKLLENLEIKEYYSACLIVDINLRSKPEPKKRNLNRKKEKYHKIVSKDIVNQLEGMSQMLYNIKTTAKEKLHKKDLQEPLSYLLNTEKFAGTKIDLYIEALVWMHTNTPDELRKLFDFEILIEIKDNFINYLATKELYKLCSFLKKYIPAKEMDFYFDIPPYSEEFLDEDSDSNSYEDE
;
A
#
# COMPACT_ATOMS: atom_id res chain seq x y z
N MET A 1 -8.01 -7.39 -37.98
CA MET A 1 -8.15 -8.47 -38.99
C MET A 1 -7.06 -9.53 -38.85
N TYR A 2 -5.75 -9.24 -39.02
CA TYR A 2 -4.67 -10.25 -38.83
C TYR A 2 -4.69 -10.87 -37.43
N TYR A 3 -4.56 -10.05 -36.38
CA TYR A 3 -4.56 -10.53 -34.99
C TYR A 3 -5.91 -11.12 -34.52
N ASP A 4 -7.03 -10.72 -35.12
CA ASP A 4 -8.34 -11.33 -34.83
C ASP A 4 -8.46 -12.74 -35.41
N ILE A 5 -7.89 -12.96 -36.59
CA ILE A 5 -7.83 -14.28 -37.23
C ILE A 5 -6.90 -15.19 -36.42
N VAL A 6 -5.69 -14.71 -36.15
CA VAL A 6 -4.66 -15.38 -35.34
C VAL A 6 -5.17 -15.73 -33.93
N ASN A 7 -5.97 -14.87 -33.31
CA ASN A 7 -6.44 -15.14 -31.96
C ASN A 7 -7.50 -16.25 -31.89
N ASN A 8 -8.23 -16.51 -32.97
CA ASN A 8 -9.31 -17.49 -33.05
C ASN A 8 -8.91 -18.79 -33.79
N MET A 9 -7.63 -18.95 -34.16
CA MET A 9 -7.11 -20.18 -34.73
C MET A 9 -6.78 -21.21 -33.64
N ASP A 10 -7.08 -22.48 -33.90
CA ASP A 10 -6.58 -23.60 -33.10
C ASP A 10 -5.05 -23.63 -33.11
N ASP A 11 -4.43 -24.01 -31.99
CA ASP A 11 -2.97 -24.04 -31.82
C ASP A 11 -2.26 -24.87 -32.91
N ASP A 12 -2.89 -25.94 -33.41
CA ASP A 12 -2.33 -26.80 -34.46
C ASP A 12 -2.29 -26.11 -35.84
N LYS A 13 -3.13 -25.09 -36.07
CA LYS A 13 -3.18 -24.28 -37.31
C LYS A 13 -2.32 -23.01 -37.23
N ALA A 14 -1.77 -22.71 -36.06
CA ALA A 14 -0.91 -21.54 -35.84
C ALA A 14 0.45 -21.63 -36.54
N THR A 15 0.91 -22.85 -36.84
CA THR A 15 2.20 -23.13 -37.48
C THR A 15 2.40 -22.48 -38.85
N GLU A 16 1.32 -22.07 -39.53
CA GLU A 16 1.38 -21.32 -40.80
C GLU A 16 1.75 -19.83 -40.63
N TYR A 17 1.62 -19.28 -39.42
CA TYR A 17 1.86 -17.86 -39.10
C TYR A 17 3.12 -17.64 -38.25
N ASP A 18 3.80 -18.71 -37.84
CA ASP A 18 5.05 -18.68 -37.06
C ASP A 18 6.28 -18.19 -37.85
N TRP A 19 6.15 -18.01 -39.17
CA TRP A 19 7.29 -17.73 -40.06
C TRP A 19 7.69 -16.25 -40.14
N GLU A 20 6.84 -15.32 -39.70
CA GLU A 20 7.19 -13.90 -39.73
C GLU A 20 8.16 -13.58 -38.58
N ILE A 21 9.45 -13.45 -38.92
CA ILE A 21 10.50 -13.07 -37.98
C ILE A 21 10.64 -11.55 -37.96
N VAL A 22 10.45 -10.95 -36.78
CA VAL A 22 10.74 -9.54 -36.52
C VAL A 22 11.89 -9.50 -35.52
N ILE A 23 13.02 -8.88 -35.88
CA ILE A 23 14.22 -8.75 -35.02
C ILE A 23 14.59 -10.08 -34.34
N GLY A 24 14.68 -11.14 -35.14
CA GLY A 24 15.11 -12.47 -34.69
C GLY A 24 14.09 -13.24 -33.83
N LYS A 25 12.87 -12.73 -33.64
CA LYS A 25 11.81 -13.38 -32.86
C LYS A 25 10.57 -13.66 -33.72
N PRO A 26 9.90 -14.83 -33.56
CA PRO A 26 8.65 -15.11 -34.26
C PRO A 26 7.53 -14.20 -33.78
N ARG A 27 7.04 -13.34 -34.67
CA ARG A 27 6.05 -12.29 -34.37
C ARG A 27 4.79 -12.86 -33.73
N TYR A 28 4.22 -13.92 -34.32
CA TYR A 28 3.02 -14.60 -33.84
C TYR A 28 3.18 -15.12 -32.39
N ARG A 29 4.25 -15.88 -32.14
CA ARG A 29 4.50 -16.51 -30.85
C ARG A 29 4.69 -15.47 -29.74
N TRP A 30 5.43 -14.41 -30.01
CA TRP A 30 5.65 -13.33 -29.04
C TRP A 30 4.37 -12.51 -28.80
N TYR A 31 3.55 -12.29 -29.82
CA TYR A 31 2.21 -11.72 -29.65
C TYR A 31 1.33 -12.59 -28.74
N LYS A 32 1.26 -13.91 -28.96
CA LYS A 32 0.45 -14.82 -28.14
C LYS A 32 0.93 -14.88 -26.69
N TYR A 33 2.24 -14.91 -26.47
CA TYR A 33 2.80 -14.82 -25.12
C TYR A 33 2.49 -13.49 -24.44
N ALA A 34 2.64 -12.37 -25.15
CA ALA A 34 2.28 -11.07 -24.62
C ALA A 34 0.79 -11.01 -24.23
N LEU A 35 -0.11 -11.49 -25.10
CA LEU A 35 -1.54 -11.52 -24.83
C LEU A 35 -1.86 -12.40 -23.59
N ASN A 36 -1.28 -13.59 -23.51
CA ASN A 36 -1.48 -14.51 -22.40
C ASN A 36 -0.93 -13.95 -21.08
N SER A 37 0.25 -13.34 -21.09
CA SER A 37 0.82 -12.67 -19.93
C SER A 37 -0.12 -11.62 -19.36
N VAL A 38 -0.67 -10.77 -20.23
CA VAL A 38 -1.61 -9.72 -19.78
C VAL A 38 -2.89 -10.33 -19.22
N TYR A 39 -3.42 -11.42 -19.79
CA TYR A 39 -4.57 -12.15 -19.22
C TYR A 39 -4.25 -12.83 -17.88
N MET A 40 -3.03 -13.35 -17.72
CA MET A 40 -2.59 -13.95 -16.47
C MET A 40 -2.46 -12.89 -15.36
N ILE A 41 -1.83 -11.74 -15.66
CA ILE A 41 -1.72 -10.60 -14.73
C ILE A 41 -3.11 -10.10 -14.35
N SER A 42 -4.02 -10.03 -15.31
CA SER A 42 -5.45 -9.73 -15.07
C SER A 42 -6.08 -10.75 -14.11
N SER A 43 -5.90 -12.05 -14.35
CA SER A 43 -6.45 -13.10 -13.47
C SER A 43 -5.86 -13.09 -12.05
N VAL A 44 -4.61 -12.62 -11.90
CA VAL A 44 -3.95 -12.42 -10.61
C VAL A 44 -4.48 -11.18 -9.89
N ASP A 45 -4.74 -10.08 -10.61
CA ASP A 45 -5.34 -8.86 -10.04
C ASP A 45 -6.68 -9.12 -9.35
N GLU A 46 -7.53 -9.97 -9.92
CA GLU A 46 -8.79 -10.35 -9.28
C GLU A 46 -8.62 -11.02 -7.91
N LYS A 47 -7.46 -11.61 -7.64
CA LYS A 47 -7.19 -12.38 -6.42
C LYS A 47 -6.25 -11.67 -5.45
N PHE A 48 -5.32 -10.86 -5.95
CA PHE A 48 -4.18 -10.37 -5.18
C PHE A 48 -4.02 -8.84 -5.18
N ASP A 49 -4.86 -8.10 -5.91
CA ASP A 49 -4.78 -6.64 -6.04
C ASP A 49 -3.39 -6.18 -6.52
N ILE A 50 -3.11 -6.30 -7.82
CA ILE A 50 -1.77 -6.05 -8.38
C ILE A 50 -1.34 -4.57 -8.33
N GLU A 51 -2.22 -3.67 -7.90
CA GLU A 51 -1.88 -2.25 -7.72
C GLU A 51 -0.72 -2.08 -6.71
N ASP A 52 -0.71 -2.89 -5.65
CA ASP A 52 0.32 -2.87 -4.60
C ASP A 52 1.55 -3.73 -4.92
N VAL A 53 1.49 -4.49 -6.01
CA VAL A 53 2.62 -5.30 -6.48
C VAL A 53 3.57 -4.37 -7.26
N SER A 54 4.86 -4.41 -6.93
CA SER A 54 5.86 -3.61 -7.63
C SER A 54 5.93 -4.06 -9.10
N PHE A 55 6.31 -3.16 -10.01
CA PHE A 55 6.46 -3.57 -11.41
C PHE A 55 7.58 -4.63 -11.54
N ASP A 56 8.63 -4.55 -10.74
CA ASP A 56 9.74 -5.50 -10.73
C ASP A 56 9.26 -6.94 -10.46
N ASP A 57 8.25 -7.12 -9.60
CA ASP A 57 7.63 -8.42 -9.33
C ASP A 57 6.81 -8.95 -10.54
N LEU A 58 6.42 -8.07 -11.45
CA LEU A 58 5.65 -8.38 -12.67
C LEU A 58 6.51 -8.41 -13.95
N ASP A 59 7.75 -7.90 -13.92
CA ASP A 59 8.63 -7.75 -15.08
C ASP A 59 8.82 -9.06 -15.90
N PRO A 60 8.98 -10.25 -15.28
CA PRO A 60 9.09 -11.51 -16.04
C PRO A 60 7.85 -11.83 -16.88
N TRP A 61 6.69 -11.32 -16.48
CA TRP A 61 5.42 -11.53 -17.17
C TRP A 61 5.26 -10.49 -18.29
N TYR A 62 5.86 -9.31 -18.14
CA TYR A 62 5.84 -8.25 -19.14
C TYR A 62 6.92 -8.35 -20.21
N GLU A 63 7.91 -9.22 -20.11
CA GLU A 63 8.99 -9.34 -21.11
C GLU A 63 8.47 -9.46 -22.56
N CYS A 64 7.44 -10.30 -22.77
CA CYS A 64 6.82 -10.48 -24.08
C CYS A 64 6.03 -9.24 -24.53
N VAL A 65 5.38 -8.56 -23.58
CA VAL A 65 4.60 -7.35 -23.83
C VAL A 65 5.53 -6.19 -24.19
N ASP A 66 6.66 -6.06 -23.53
CA ASP A 66 7.66 -5.03 -23.80
C ASP A 66 8.30 -5.21 -25.17
N TRP A 67 8.59 -6.46 -25.54
CA TRP A 67 9.07 -6.74 -26.89
C TRP A 67 8.02 -6.38 -27.95
N VAL A 68 6.74 -6.74 -27.74
CA VAL A 68 5.65 -6.34 -28.64
C VAL A 68 5.49 -4.82 -28.68
N ALA A 69 5.56 -4.15 -27.53
CA ALA A 69 5.40 -2.71 -27.43
C ALA A 69 6.47 -1.94 -28.21
N LYS A 70 7.71 -2.43 -28.20
CA LYS A 70 8.83 -1.84 -28.94
C LYS A 70 8.78 -2.12 -30.43
N ASN A 71 8.36 -3.33 -30.83
CA ASN A 71 8.62 -3.85 -32.18
C ASN A 71 7.37 -4.05 -33.04
N ASP A 72 6.18 -4.03 -32.45
CA ASP A 72 4.92 -4.33 -33.14
C ASP A 72 3.72 -3.51 -32.58
N PRO A 73 3.62 -2.23 -32.96
CA PRO A 73 2.58 -1.33 -32.48
C PRO A 73 1.15 -1.82 -32.77
N GLU A 74 0.94 -2.53 -33.88
CA GLU A 74 -0.36 -3.09 -34.26
C GLU A 74 -0.77 -4.24 -33.34
N ALA A 75 0.18 -5.13 -32.99
CA ALA A 75 -0.03 -6.17 -32.00
C ALA A 75 -0.36 -5.55 -30.63
N LEU A 76 0.39 -4.54 -30.21
CA LEU A 76 0.15 -3.85 -28.94
C LEU A 76 -1.27 -3.26 -28.89
N ALA A 77 -1.68 -2.54 -29.94
CA ALA A 77 -3.02 -1.96 -30.03
C ALA A 77 -4.10 -3.05 -29.94
N HIS A 78 -3.89 -4.19 -30.60
CA HIS A 78 -4.80 -5.32 -30.53
C HIS A 78 -4.90 -5.91 -29.12
N ILE A 79 -3.76 -6.19 -28.47
CA ILE A 79 -3.72 -6.68 -27.08
C ILE A 79 -4.50 -5.73 -26.18
N MET A 80 -4.22 -4.43 -26.23
CA MET A 80 -4.90 -3.42 -25.40
C MET A 80 -6.42 -3.36 -25.64
N SER A 81 -6.87 -3.65 -26.86
CA SER A 81 -8.28 -3.65 -27.24
C SER A 81 -9.05 -4.90 -26.76
N LYS A 82 -8.36 -6.06 -26.70
CA LYS A 82 -8.91 -7.38 -26.29
C LYS A 82 -9.05 -7.55 -24.79
N LEU A 83 -8.37 -6.71 -24.04
CA LEU A 83 -8.56 -6.59 -22.61
C LEU A 83 -9.97 -6.09 -22.28
N VAL A 84 -10.78 -6.97 -21.68
CA VAL A 84 -12.17 -6.73 -21.21
C VAL A 84 -12.21 -6.08 -19.83
N ASP A 85 -13.05 -5.07 -19.64
CA ASP A 85 -13.20 -4.44 -18.32
C ASP A 85 -13.69 -5.43 -17.27
N PRO A 86 -13.31 -5.26 -15.99
CA PRO A 86 -12.66 -4.06 -15.42
C PRO A 86 -11.20 -4.18 -14.94
N VAL A 87 -10.70 -5.39 -14.79
CA VAL A 87 -9.36 -5.72 -14.27
C VAL A 87 -8.24 -5.05 -15.09
N ASN A 88 -8.56 -4.81 -16.36
CA ASN A 88 -7.60 -4.43 -17.35
C ASN A 88 -7.15 -2.96 -17.32
N THR A 89 -7.80 -2.08 -16.55
CA THR A 89 -7.32 -0.71 -16.36
C THR A 89 -6.02 -0.67 -15.54
N ILE A 90 -5.92 -1.48 -14.47
CA ILE A 90 -4.72 -1.52 -13.62
C ILE A 90 -3.55 -2.12 -14.39
N VAL A 91 -3.80 -3.23 -15.12
CA VAL A 91 -2.81 -3.86 -15.98
C VAL A 91 -2.28 -2.88 -17.03
N LYS A 92 -3.16 -2.11 -17.67
CA LYS A 92 -2.78 -1.06 -18.63
C LYS A 92 -1.99 0.08 -17.98
N LYS A 93 -2.33 0.50 -16.75
CA LYS A 93 -1.59 1.55 -16.01
C LYS A 93 -0.19 1.07 -15.63
N LYS A 94 -0.06 -0.12 -15.06
CA LYS A 94 1.25 -0.73 -14.73
C LYS A 94 2.13 -0.89 -15.97
N LEU A 95 1.53 -1.31 -17.08
CA LEU A 95 2.23 -1.35 -18.36
C LEU A 95 2.66 0.05 -18.81
N LEU A 96 1.79 1.06 -18.71
CA LEU A 96 2.11 2.44 -19.08
C LEU A 96 3.28 2.99 -18.25
N GLU A 97 3.27 2.81 -16.93
CA GLU A 97 4.34 3.20 -16.01
C GLU A 97 5.70 2.60 -16.44
N ASN A 98 5.73 1.31 -16.76
CA ASN A 98 6.95 0.65 -17.24
C ASN A 98 7.42 1.14 -18.60
N LEU A 99 6.49 1.34 -19.55
CA LEU A 99 6.83 1.85 -20.87
C LEU A 99 7.40 3.28 -20.80
N GLU A 100 6.93 4.10 -19.85
CA GLU A 100 7.49 5.43 -19.58
C GLU A 100 8.92 5.33 -19.04
N ILE A 101 9.19 4.44 -18.06
CA ILE A 101 10.55 4.19 -17.54
C ILE A 101 11.50 3.72 -18.66
N LYS A 102 11.02 2.89 -19.58
CA LYS A 102 11.79 2.37 -20.73
C LYS A 102 11.82 3.34 -21.93
N GLU A 103 11.18 4.51 -21.82
CA GLU A 103 11.11 5.56 -22.84
C GLU A 103 10.45 5.13 -24.17
N TYR A 104 9.49 4.21 -24.12
CA TYR A 104 8.76 3.71 -25.29
C TYR A 104 7.54 4.58 -25.62
N TYR A 105 7.77 5.87 -25.89
CA TYR A 105 6.71 6.89 -26.00
C TYR A 105 5.60 6.55 -27.02
N SER A 106 5.92 5.95 -28.17
CA SER A 106 4.92 5.53 -29.15
C SER A 106 4.00 4.42 -28.62
N ALA A 107 4.53 3.52 -27.81
CA ALA A 107 3.74 2.49 -27.13
C ALA A 107 2.90 3.09 -26.00
N CYS A 108 3.45 4.03 -25.23
CA CYS A 108 2.70 4.77 -24.21
C CYS A 108 1.43 5.41 -24.77
N LEU A 109 1.54 6.05 -25.95
CA LEU A 109 0.41 6.67 -26.63
C LEU A 109 -0.71 5.66 -26.96
N ILE A 110 -0.34 4.46 -27.43
CA ILE A 110 -1.30 3.40 -27.78
C ILE A 110 -2.03 2.91 -26.51
N VAL A 111 -1.30 2.72 -25.42
CA VAL A 111 -1.87 2.27 -24.14
C VAL A 111 -2.80 3.35 -23.56
N ASP A 112 -2.39 4.62 -23.57
CA ASP A 112 -3.17 5.75 -23.06
C ASP A 112 -4.49 5.94 -23.83
N ILE A 113 -4.48 5.85 -25.17
CA ILE A 113 -5.71 5.88 -25.99
C ILE A 113 -6.68 4.75 -25.57
N ASN A 114 -6.16 3.55 -25.31
CA ASN A 114 -6.95 2.39 -24.91
C ASN A 114 -7.38 2.42 -23.43
N LEU A 115 -6.73 3.23 -22.59
CA LEU A 115 -7.15 3.51 -21.22
C LEU A 115 -8.31 4.51 -21.20
N ARG A 116 -8.22 5.59 -21.98
CA ARG A 116 -9.24 6.65 -22.04
C ARG A 116 -10.54 6.20 -22.69
N SER A 117 -10.48 5.30 -23.67
CA SER A 117 -11.65 4.80 -24.40
C SER A 117 -12.49 3.79 -23.62
N LYS A 118 -11.92 3.13 -22.60
CA LYS A 118 -12.60 2.18 -21.71
C LYS A 118 -12.21 2.46 -20.26
N PRO A 119 -12.72 3.55 -19.67
CA PRO A 119 -12.42 3.89 -18.28
C PRO A 119 -13.06 2.89 -17.33
N GLU A 120 -12.37 2.58 -16.24
CA GLU A 120 -12.85 1.62 -15.25
C GLU A 120 -14.22 2.02 -14.68
N PRO A 121 -15.16 1.07 -14.49
CA PRO A 121 -16.45 1.34 -13.88
C PRO A 121 -16.28 1.95 -12.48
N LYS A 122 -16.80 3.17 -12.28
CA LYS A 122 -16.71 3.91 -11.00
C LYS A 122 -17.10 3.07 -9.77
N LYS A 123 -18.10 2.18 -9.93
CA LYS A 123 -18.60 1.32 -8.85
C LYS A 123 -17.58 0.26 -8.40
N ARG A 124 -16.82 -0.34 -9.32
CA ARG A 124 -15.79 -1.32 -8.96
C ARG A 124 -14.60 -0.66 -8.29
N ASN A 125 -14.16 0.47 -8.84
CA ASN A 125 -13.09 1.28 -8.24
C ASN A 125 -13.41 1.65 -6.79
N LEU A 126 -14.65 2.07 -6.53
CA LEU A 126 -15.11 2.37 -5.18
C LEU A 126 -15.11 1.13 -4.27
N ASN A 127 -15.62 -0.01 -4.74
CA ASN A 127 -15.67 -1.25 -3.96
C ASN A 127 -14.27 -1.79 -3.61
N ARG A 128 -13.33 -1.76 -4.56
CA ARG A 128 -11.95 -2.21 -4.33
C ARG A 128 -11.20 -1.30 -3.38
N LYS A 129 -11.26 0.03 -3.61
CA LYS A 129 -10.67 0.99 -2.66
C LYS A 129 -11.25 0.84 -1.27
N LYS A 130 -12.56 0.59 -1.17
CA LYS A 130 -13.21 0.27 0.09
C LYS A 130 -12.62 -0.96 0.75
N GLU A 131 -12.52 -2.10 0.05
CA GLU A 131 -11.95 -3.33 0.59
C GLU A 131 -10.49 -3.16 1.02
N LYS A 132 -9.67 -2.50 0.19
CA LYS A 132 -8.26 -2.20 0.47
C LYS A 132 -8.10 -1.35 1.73
N TYR A 133 -8.74 -0.18 1.78
CA TYR A 133 -8.60 0.70 2.93
C TYR A 133 -9.26 0.14 4.19
N HIS A 134 -10.37 -0.61 4.05
CA HIS A 134 -10.93 -1.34 5.18
C HIS A 134 -9.92 -2.34 5.75
N LYS A 135 -9.21 -3.08 4.90
CA LYS A 135 -8.14 -4.01 5.34
C LYS A 135 -6.99 -3.27 6.02
N ILE A 136 -6.52 -2.15 5.45
CA ILE A 136 -5.44 -1.34 6.05
C ILE A 136 -5.87 -0.80 7.43
N VAL A 137 -7.05 -0.16 7.51
CA VAL A 137 -7.53 0.40 8.77
C VAL A 137 -7.73 -0.70 9.81
N SER A 138 -8.37 -1.81 9.46
CA SER A 138 -8.63 -2.90 10.42
C SER A 138 -7.37 -3.67 10.83
N LYS A 139 -6.53 -4.08 9.87
CA LYS A 139 -5.39 -4.96 10.16
C LYS A 139 -4.15 -4.23 10.63
N ASP A 140 -3.93 -3.03 10.12
CA ASP A 140 -2.68 -2.32 10.36
C ASP A 140 -2.89 -1.21 11.40
N ILE A 141 -3.91 -0.36 11.26
CA ILE A 141 -4.10 0.77 12.18
C ILE A 141 -4.74 0.34 13.49
N VAL A 142 -5.90 -0.34 13.43
CA VAL A 142 -6.69 -0.74 14.60
C VAL A 142 -5.90 -1.73 15.48
N ASN A 143 -5.38 -2.81 14.90
CA ASN A 143 -4.58 -3.78 15.66
C ASN A 143 -3.34 -3.15 16.32
N GLN A 144 -2.71 -2.16 15.68
CA GLN A 144 -1.57 -1.45 16.27
C GLN A 144 -2.00 -0.60 17.48
N LEU A 145 -3.12 0.13 17.37
CA LEU A 145 -3.66 0.90 18.49
C LEU A 145 -4.07 0.00 19.66
N GLU A 146 -4.73 -1.13 19.38
CA GLU A 146 -5.06 -2.14 20.39
C GLU A 146 -3.80 -2.69 21.07
N GLY A 147 -2.81 -3.09 20.27
CA GLY A 147 -1.55 -3.63 20.76
C GLY A 147 -0.80 -2.64 21.67
N MET A 148 -0.71 -1.38 21.27
CA MET A 148 -0.08 -0.32 22.07
C MET A 148 -0.86 -0.02 23.34
N SER A 149 -2.19 0.03 23.25
CA SER A 149 -3.07 0.17 24.42
C SER A 149 -2.83 -0.95 25.42
N GLN A 150 -2.77 -2.21 24.97
CA GLN A 150 -2.53 -3.35 25.83
C GLN A 150 -1.12 -3.34 26.43
N MET A 151 -0.11 -2.99 25.65
CA MET A 151 1.27 -2.87 26.12
C MET A 151 1.39 -1.78 27.19
N LEU A 152 0.80 -0.60 26.97
CA LEU A 152 0.78 0.48 27.96
C LEU A 152 0.03 0.08 29.23
N TYR A 153 -1.11 -0.61 29.09
CA TYR A 153 -1.85 -1.16 30.22
C TYR A 153 -0.99 -2.11 31.05
N ASN A 154 -0.30 -3.05 30.39
CA ASN A 154 0.57 -4.01 31.06
C ASN A 154 1.73 -3.32 31.80
N ILE A 155 2.36 -2.33 31.17
CA ILE A 155 3.46 -1.57 31.80
C ILE A 155 2.93 -0.82 33.05
N LYS A 156 1.79 -0.14 32.93
CA LYS A 156 1.18 0.62 34.03
C LYS A 156 0.71 -0.26 35.20
N THR A 157 0.33 -1.51 34.94
CA THR A 157 -0.21 -2.41 35.97
C THR A 157 0.84 -3.32 36.60
N THR A 158 1.80 -3.84 35.83
CA THR A 158 2.78 -4.83 36.31
C THR A 158 4.13 -4.22 36.67
N ALA A 159 4.49 -3.06 36.10
CA ALA A 159 5.78 -2.42 36.29
C ALA A 159 5.66 -1.02 36.95
N LYS A 160 4.54 -0.74 37.63
CA LYS A 160 4.20 0.57 38.23
C LYS A 160 5.34 1.19 39.03
N GLU A 161 6.01 0.40 39.87
CA GLU A 161 7.10 0.86 40.75
C GLU A 161 8.44 1.07 40.02
N LYS A 162 8.54 0.61 38.77
CA LYS A 162 9.77 0.66 37.96
C LYS A 162 9.66 1.63 36.78
N LEU A 163 8.55 2.35 36.64
CA LEU A 163 8.30 3.26 35.51
C LEU A 163 9.37 4.33 35.33
N HIS A 164 10.05 4.74 36.41
CA HIS A 164 11.15 5.72 36.36
C HIS A 164 12.50 5.15 35.90
N LYS A 165 12.60 3.82 35.72
CA LYS A 165 13.84 3.18 35.26
C LYS A 165 14.04 3.39 33.77
N LYS A 166 15.29 3.66 33.37
CA LYS A 166 15.70 3.87 31.98
C LYS A 166 15.19 2.76 31.05
N ASP A 167 15.29 1.51 31.51
CA ASP A 167 14.86 0.30 30.79
C ASP A 167 13.37 0.27 30.41
N LEU A 168 12.53 1.06 31.09
CA LEU A 168 11.09 1.17 30.84
C LEU A 168 10.70 2.52 30.20
N GLN A 169 11.44 3.59 30.47
CA GLN A 169 11.22 4.92 29.91
C GLN A 169 11.39 4.95 28.37
N GLU A 170 12.41 4.26 27.85
CA GLU A 170 12.66 4.25 26.40
C GLU A 170 11.56 3.50 25.60
N PRO A 171 11.13 2.28 25.99
CA PRO A 171 9.97 1.63 25.38
C PRO A 171 8.66 2.44 25.51
N LEU A 172 8.43 3.10 26.64
CA LEU A 172 7.26 3.96 26.85
C LEU A 172 7.26 5.16 25.90
N SER A 173 8.42 5.81 25.73
CA SER A 173 8.59 6.91 24.79
C SER A 173 8.33 6.45 23.35
N TYR A 174 8.85 5.28 22.96
CA TYR A 174 8.59 4.72 21.63
C TYR A 174 7.10 4.44 21.41
N LEU A 175 6.46 3.83 22.40
CA LEU A 175 5.06 3.43 22.35
C LEU A 175 4.09 4.63 22.29
N LEU A 176 4.48 5.76 22.87
CA LEU A 176 3.68 6.99 22.89
C LEU A 176 4.02 7.94 21.75
N ASN A 177 5.10 7.71 21.00
CA ASN A 177 5.46 8.52 19.86
C ASN A 177 4.85 7.97 18.56
N THR A 178 3.78 8.63 18.10
CA THR A 178 3.07 8.29 16.87
C THR A 178 3.86 8.45 15.57
N GLU A 179 4.99 9.16 15.55
CA GLU A 179 5.85 9.17 14.35
C GLU A 179 6.57 7.82 14.18
N LYS A 180 6.81 7.11 15.29
CA LYS A 180 7.38 5.77 15.27
C LYS A 180 6.31 4.68 15.00
N PHE A 181 5.03 5.02 15.17
CA PHE A 181 3.86 4.13 14.97
C PHE A 181 3.75 3.56 13.55
N ALA A 182 4.11 4.33 12.51
CA ALA A 182 3.87 3.91 11.13
C ALA A 182 5.12 3.90 10.23
N GLY A 183 6.25 4.44 10.69
CA GLY A 183 7.47 4.51 9.89
C GLY A 183 7.20 5.06 8.47
N THR A 184 7.63 4.32 7.45
CA THR A 184 7.46 4.69 6.03
C THR A 184 6.03 4.53 5.49
N LYS A 185 5.09 3.92 6.24
CA LYS A 185 3.72 3.65 5.78
C LYS A 185 2.69 4.69 6.21
N ILE A 186 3.12 5.74 6.92
CA ILE A 186 2.19 6.68 7.56
C ILE A 186 1.29 7.42 6.57
N ASP A 187 1.80 7.75 5.38
CA ASP A 187 1.03 8.45 4.36
C ASP A 187 -0.11 7.57 3.82
N LEU A 188 0.14 6.26 3.63
CA LEU A 188 -0.88 5.29 3.23
C LEU A 188 -1.97 5.13 4.30
N TYR A 189 -1.59 5.16 5.58
CA TYR A 189 -2.55 5.08 6.69
C TYR A 189 -3.45 6.31 6.74
N ILE A 190 -2.86 7.50 6.56
CA ILE A 190 -3.60 8.76 6.47
C ILE A 190 -4.56 8.72 5.29
N GLU A 191 -4.08 8.30 4.11
CA GLU A 191 -4.91 8.19 2.91
C GLU A 191 -6.11 7.27 3.15
N ALA A 192 -5.88 6.08 3.73
CA ALA A 192 -6.92 5.12 4.04
C ALA A 192 -7.98 5.69 4.99
N LEU A 193 -7.56 6.34 6.08
CA LEU A 193 -8.46 6.96 7.06
C LEU A 193 -9.28 8.09 6.45
N VAL A 194 -8.66 8.99 5.69
CA VAL A 194 -9.33 10.12 5.03
C VAL A 194 -10.34 9.61 4.01
N TRP A 195 -9.96 8.60 3.22
CA TRP A 195 -10.84 8.00 2.24
C TRP A 195 -12.05 7.34 2.90
N MET A 196 -11.84 6.51 3.94
CA MET A 196 -12.94 5.84 4.64
C MET A 196 -13.85 6.84 5.37
N HIS A 197 -13.29 7.89 5.97
CA HIS A 197 -14.09 8.94 6.61
C HIS A 197 -15.00 9.65 5.59
N THR A 198 -14.50 9.88 4.38
CA THR A 198 -15.24 10.57 3.33
C THR A 198 -16.31 9.69 2.66
N ASN A 199 -16.03 8.39 2.48
CA ASN A 199 -16.85 7.51 1.64
C ASN A 199 -17.67 6.50 2.44
N THR A 200 -17.17 6.02 3.58
CA THR A 200 -17.77 4.94 4.38
C THR A 200 -17.65 5.21 5.89
N PRO A 201 -18.14 6.36 6.40
CA PRO A 201 -17.94 6.77 7.79
C PRO A 201 -18.56 5.79 8.81
N ASP A 202 -19.68 5.16 8.48
CA ASP A 202 -20.30 4.18 9.39
C ASP A 202 -19.47 2.90 9.54
N GLU A 203 -18.76 2.48 8.48
CA GLU A 203 -17.84 1.34 8.56
C GLU A 203 -16.57 1.71 9.30
N LEU A 204 -16.03 2.90 9.02
CA LEU A 204 -14.89 3.42 9.77
C LEU A 204 -15.20 3.47 11.27
N ARG A 205 -16.38 3.96 11.64
CA ARG A 205 -16.84 3.97 13.04
C ARG A 205 -16.84 2.56 13.65
N LYS A 206 -17.37 1.56 12.94
CA LYS A 206 -17.44 0.17 13.43
C LYS A 206 -16.05 -0.44 13.63
N LEU A 207 -15.07 -0.06 12.80
CA LEU A 207 -13.69 -0.51 12.96
C LEU A 207 -13.04 -0.01 14.26
N PHE A 208 -13.54 1.10 14.81
CA PHE A 208 -13.06 1.71 16.05
C PHE A 208 -13.96 1.40 17.27
N ASP A 209 -14.80 0.37 17.21
CA ASP A 209 -15.70 -0.04 18.30
C ASP A 209 -14.97 -0.88 19.38
N PHE A 210 -13.85 -0.36 19.87
CA PHE A 210 -13.04 -0.98 20.91
C PHE A 210 -12.40 0.10 21.79
N GLU A 211 -12.21 -0.19 23.07
CA GLU A 211 -11.72 0.78 24.04
C GLU A 211 -10.18 0.78 24.07
N ILE A 212 -9.57 1.97 23.96
CA ILE A 212 -8.11 2.14 24.12
C ILE A 212 -7.78 3.11 25.25
N LEU A 213 -6.57 3.01 25.80
CA LEU A 213 -6.09 3.97 26.79
C LEU A 213 -6.08 5.39 26.25
N ILE A 214 -6.49 6.35 27.09
CA ILE A 214 -6.65 7.76 26.73
C ILE A 214 -5.37 8.37 26.15
N GLU A 215 -4.20 7.99 26.64
CA GLU A 215 -2.92 8.53 26.14
C GLU A 215 -2.63 8.09 24.70
N ILE A 216 -2.97 6.84 24.34
CA ILE A 216 -2.82 6.34 22.96
C ILE A 216 -3.79 7.07 22.04
N LYS A 217 -5.03 7.24 22.49
CA LYS A 217 -6.03 8.00 21.74
C LYS A 217 -5.56 9.43 21.51
N ASP A 218 -5.18 10.14 22.57
CA ASP A 218 -4.82 11.55 22.48
C ASP A 218 -3.57 11.76 21.64
N ASN A 219 -2.55 10.90 21.76
CA ASN A 219 -1.37 10.97 20.89
C ASN A 219 -1.74 10.74 19.42
N PHE A 220 -2.59 9.75 19.13
CA PHE A 220 -3.07 9.50 17.77
C PHE A 220 -3.86 10.69 17.20
N ILE A 221 -4.75 11.28 17.99
CA ILE A 221 -5.52 12.45 17.57
C ILE A 221 -4.63 13.69 17.39
N ASN A 222 -3.66 13.90 18.29
CA ASN A 222 -2.70 15.00 18.21
C ASN A 222 -1.84 14.90 16.96
N TYR A 223 -1.38 13.69 16.61
CA TYR A 223 -0.65 13.45 15.37
C TYR A 223 -1.47 13.80 14.13
N LEU A 224 -2.73 13.39 14.07
CA LEU A 224 -3.61 13.76 12.96
C LEU A 224 -3.85 15.28 12.90
N ALA A 225 -3.84 15.96 14.05
CA ALA A 225 -3.98 17.41 14.13
C ALA A 225 -2.74 18.15 13.60
N THR A 226 -1.51 17.65 13.85
CA THR A 226 -0.29 18.25 13.26
C THR A 226 -0.26 18.11 11.73
N LYS A 227 -1.02 17.18 11.16
CA LYS A 227 -1.26 17.03 9.72
C LYS A 227 -2.47 17.82 9.20
N GLU A 228 -3.05 18.69 10.04
CA GLU A 228 -4.22 19.52 9.71
C GLU A 228 -5.49 18.73 9.35
N LEU A 229 -5.59 17.46 9.76
CA LEU A 229 -6.73 16.58 9.45
C LEU A 229 -7.90 16.74 10.44
N TYR A 230 -8.26 17.98 10.76
CA TYR A 230 -9.18 18.31 11.86
C TYR A 230 -10.56 17.63 11.81
N LYS A 231 -11.11 17.41 10.61
CA LYS A 231 -12.39 16.69 10.45
C LYS A 231 -12.28 15.23 10.89
N LEU A 232 -11.18 14.57 10.50
CA LEU A 232 -10.88 13.20 10.91
C LEU A 232 -10.60 13.13 12.41
N CYS A 233 -9.85 14.09 12.97
CA CYS A 233 -9.65 14.21 14.42
C CYS A 233 -10.97 14.28 15.18
N SER A 234 -11.89 15.17 14.76
CA SER A 234 -13.20 15.32 15.39
C SER A 234 -14.03 14.04 15.33
N PHE A 235 -14.02 13.37 14.18
CA PHE A 235 -14.68 12.08 14.00
C PHE A 235 -14.12 11.02 14.94
N LEU A 236 -12.80 10.80 14.94
CA LEU A 236 -12.16 9.75 15.72
C LEU A 236 -12.22 10.06 17.24
N LYS A 237 -12.08 11.32 17.64
CA LYS A 237 -12.24 11.74 19.04
C LYS A 237 -13.61 11.38 19.59
N LYS A 238 -14.66 11.48 18.76
CA LYS A 238 -16.03 11.11 19.12
C LYS A 238 -16.24 9.60 19.18
N TYR A 239 -15.65 8.84 18.27
CA TYR A 239 -16.02 7.44 18.05
C TYR A 239 -15.07 6.41 18.64
N ILE A 240 -13.80 6.75 18.92
CA ILE A 240 -12.89 5.86 19.64
C ILE A 240 -13.20 5.98 21.14
N PRO A 241 -13.74 4.95 21.81
CA PRO A 241 -13.88 4.93 23.26
C PRO A 241 -12.52 4.99 23.95
N ALA A 242 -12.42 5.78 25.02
CA ALA A 242 -11.19 5.95 25.79
C ALA A 242 -11.36 5.34 27.19
N LYS A 243 -10.41 4.49 27.58
CA LYS A 243 -10.27 3.97 28.92
C LYS A 243 -9.35 4.88 29.71
N GLU A 244 -9.89 5.44 30.78
CA GLU A 244 -9.09 6.10 31.80
C GLU A 244 -8.58 5.06 32.81
N MET A 245 -7.33 5.24 33.25
CA MET A 245 -6.75 4.43 34.33
C MET A 245 -6.89 5.21 35.64
N ASP A 246 -7.20 4.50 36.73
CA ASP A 246 -7.34 5.08 38.09
C ASP A 246 -6.07 5.76 38.62
N PHE A 247 -4.94 5.63 37.91
CA PHE A 247 -3.69 6.28 38.24
C PHE A 247 -3.15 6.99 36.99
N TYR A 248 -3.15 8.31 37.02
CA TYR A 248 -2.49 9.16 36.04
C TYR A 248 -1.00 9.22 36.39
N PHE A 249 -0.14 8.81 35.46
CA PHE A 249 1.29 9.10 35.54
C PHE A 249 1.58 10.15 34.49
N ASP A 250 2.12 11.30 34.91
CA ASP A 250 2.84 12.17 33.98
C ASP A 250 4.05 11.36 33.52
N ILE A 251 4.00 10.88 32.28
CA ILE A 251 5.18 10.34 31.61
C ILE A 251 5.97 11.58 31.22
N PRO A 252 7.10 11.86 31.88
CA PRO A 252 7.85 13.08 31.61
C PRO A 252 8.23 13.11 30.11
N PRO A 253 8.20 14.30 29.48
CA PRO A 253 8.71 14.43 28.12
C PRO A 253 10.16 13.95 28.10
N TYR A 254 10.50 13.22 27.04
CA TYR A 254 11.83 12.71 26.79
C TYR A 254 12.89 13.83 26.99
N SER A 255 13.80 13.65 27.94
CA SER A 255 15.08 14.36 27.90
C SER A 255 16.06 13.49 27.10
N GLU A 256 16.41 13.97 25.91
CA GLU A 256 17.49 13.44 25.07
C GLU A 256 18.85 13.53 25.82
N GLU A 257 18.90 14.30 26.92
CA GLU A 257 20.01 14.43 27.87
C GLU A 257 20.05 13.28 28.89
N PHE A 258 20.39 12.06 28.45
CA PHE A 258 20.98 11.06 29.35
C PHE A 258 22.09 10.32 28.61
N LEU A 259 23.04 11.11 28.12
CA LEU A 259 24.36 10.64 27.73
C LEU A 259 25.34 10.94 28.87
N ASP A 260 25.91 9.86 29.37
CA ASP A 260 27.14 9.71 30.15
C ASP A 260 27.17 10.20 31.62
N GLU A 261 26.79 9.31 32.53
CA GLU A 261 27.47 9.16 33.83
C GLU A 261 27.88 7.69 34.01
N ASP A 262 28.74 7.20 33.12
CA ASP A 262 29.65 6.07 33.37
C ASP A 262 30.95 6.36 32.60
N SER A 263 31.62 7.45 32.98
CA SER A 263 33.02 7.65 32.62
C SER A 263 33.80 8.17 33.83
N ASP A 264 34.26 7.21 34.63
CA ASP A 264 35.51 7.24 35.40
C ASP A 264 35.99 8.61 35.90
N SER A 265 35.42 9.09 37.01
CA SER A 265 36.18 9.93 37.94
C SER A 265 36.91 9.03 38.94
N ASN A 266 37.97 8.37 38.47
CA ASN A 266 39.02 7.84 39.33
C ASN A 266 39.80 9.04 39.91
N SER A 267 39.29 9.61 40.99
CA SER A 267 40.09 10.47 41.87
C SER A 267 40.85 9.56 42.84
N TYR A 268 42.04 9.12 42.44
CA TYR A 268 43.08 8.87 43.43
C TYR A 268 43.74 10.22 43.70
N GLU A 269 43.32 10.86 44.79
CA GLU A 269 44.15 11.85 45.47
C GLU A 269 45.20 11.09 46.30
N ASP A 270 46.42 11.58 46.21
CA ASP A 270 47.60 11.18 46.96
C ASP A 270 47.37 11.26 48.49
N GLU A 271 47.75 10.20 49.22
CA GLU A 271 48.48 10.24 50.50
C GLU A 271 49.10 8.87 50.84
#